data_AF-A0A4Q2UCJ5-F1
#
_entry.id   AF-A0A4Q2UCJ5-F1
#
_cell.length_a   1.000
_cell.length_b   1.000
_cell.length_c   1.000
_cell.angle_alpha   90.00
_cell.angle_beta   90.00
_cell.angle_gamma   90.00
#
_symmetry.space_group_name_H-M   'P 1'
#
loop_
_entity.id
_entity.type
_entity.pdbx_description
1 polymer ?
#
loop_
_entity_poly.entity_id
_entity_poly.type
_entity_poly.pdbx_seq_one_letter_code
_entity_poly.pdbx_strand_id
1 'polypeptide(L)'
;MRTDSGIKNVVTFRLTGTPDGNLLVRFYHLDVASQEAVNWHIAEQLVAGQMSAEVLYEGNLQNNTVYPTAIYKLLDRVEVYVNCVRIERVK
;
A
#
# COMPACT_ATOMS: atom_id res chain seq x y z
N MET A 1 15.95 5.80 -17.93
CA MET A 1 15.37 6.58 -16.81
C MET A 1 13.97 7.03 -17.18
N ARG A 2 12.96 6.32 -16.68
CA ARG A 2 11.59 6.80 -16.47
C ARG A 2 11.10 6.07 -15.23
N THR A 3 11.30 6.69 -14.07
CA THR A 3 10.74 6.28 -12.78
C THR A 3 9.34 6.88 -12.63
N ASP A 4 8.49 6.71 -13.64
CA ASP A 4 7.06 6.86 -13.42
C ASP A 4 6.62 5.50 -12.90
N SER A 5 6.51 5.37 -11.58
CA SER A 5 6.18 4.12 -10.89
C SER A 5 4.80 3.53 -11.28
N GLY A 6 4.09 4.14 -12.24
CA GLY A 6 2.74 3.72 -12.66
C GLY A 6 1.69 3.91 -11.57
N ILE A 7 2.05 4.60 -10.48
CA ILE A 7 1.21 4.84 -9.31
C ILE A 7 0.30 6.03 -9.58
N LYS A 8 -1.00 5.83 -9.39
CA LYS A 8 -2.07 6.84 -9.46
C LYS A 8 -2.98 6.74 -8.25
N ASN A 9 -3.89 7.70 -8.10
CA ASN A 9 -4.98 7.68 -7.12
C ASN A 9 -4.52 7.39 -5.69
N VAL A 10 -3.42 8.03 -5.27
CA VAL A 10 -2.85 7.82 -3.94
C VAL A 10 -3.73 8.48 -2.89
N VAL A 11 -4.30 7.69 -1.99
CA VAL A 11 -5.08 8.15 -0.84
C VAL A 11 -4.40 7.67 0.43
N THR A 12 -4.15 8.59 1.37
CA THR A 12 -3.38 8.32 2.58
C THR A 12 -4.19 8.59 3.83
N PHE A 13 -4.21 7.63 4.74
CA PHE A 13 -4.78 7.76 6.07
C PHE A 13 -3.69 7.63 7.14
N ARG A 14 -3.77 8.49 8.16
CA ARG A 14 -2.92 8.39 9.35
C ARG A 14 -3.73 7.79 10.49
N LEU A 15 -3.26 6.67 11.04
CA LEU A 15 -3.83 6.04 12.22
C LEU A 15 -2.90 6.28 13.40
N THR A 16 -3.44 6.77 14.50
CA THR A 16 -2.68 7.04 15.72
C THR A 16 -3.18 6.15 16.86
N GLY A 17 -2.28 5.74 17.75
CA GLY A 17 -2.64 4.91 18.91
C GLY A 17 -3.03 3.47 18.56
N THR A 18 -2.51 2.92 17.46
CA THR A 18 -2.67 1.49 17.16
C THR A 18 -1.71 0.66 18.01
N PRO A 19 -1.96 -0.65 18.23
CA PRO A 19 -1.03 -1.53 18.94
C PRO A 19 0.39 -1.55 18.32
N ASP A 20 0.46 -1.34 17.00
CA ASP A 20 1.71 -1.27 16.23
C ASP A 20 2.26 0.16 16.12
N GLY A 21 1.79 1.09 16.96
CA GLY A 21 2.20 2.48 16.97
C GLY A 21 1.39 3.37 16.03
N ASN A 22 2.00 4.44 15.54
CA ASN A 22 1.37 5.30 14.55
C ASN A 22 1.59 4.69 13.16
N LEU A 23 0.51 4.53 12.40
CA LEU A 23 0.54 3.91 11.08
C LEU A 23 0.16 4.92 10.00
N LEU A 24 0.75 4.73 8.84
CA LEU A 24 0.37 5.39 7.60
C LEU A 24 -0.13 4.33 6.63
N VAL A 25 -1.41 4.42 6.26
CA VAL A 25 -2.06 3.51 5.33
C VAL A 25 -2.25 4.23 4.01
N ARG A 26 -1.59 3.79 2.95
CA ARG A 26 -1.71 4.36 1.60
C ARG A 26 -2.40 3.38 0.67
N PHE A 27 -3.54 3.77 0.13
CA PHE A 27 -4.19 3.11 -0.99
C PHE A 27 -3.72 3.75 -2.29
N TYR A 28 -3.47 2.95 -3.31
CA TYR A 28 -3.05 3.47 -4.60
C TYR A 28 -3.43 2.52 -5.74
N HIS A 29 -3.46 3.07 -6.96
CA HIS A 29 -3.67 2.34 -8.19
C HIS A 29 -2.33 2.16 -8.90
N LEU A 30 -1.95 0.92 -9.20
CA LEU A 30 -0.94 0.62 -10.21
C LEU A 30 -1.63 0.32 -11.53
N ASP A 31 -1.24 1.03 -12.60
CA ASP A 31 -1.73 0.80 -13.98
C ASP A 31 -1.40 -0.60 -14.52
N VAL A 32 -0.62 -1.39 -13.78
CA VAL A 32 -0.20 -2.73 -14.20
C VAL A 32 -1.34 -3.71 -13.93
N ALA A 33 -1.91 -4.24 -15.01
CA ALA A 33 -3.14 -5.04 -14.96
C ALA A 33 -2.94 -6.48 -14.47
N SER A 34 -1.70 -6.99 -14.38
CA SER A 34 -1.43 -8.33 -13.87
C SER A 34 -0.99 -8.30 -12.41
N GLN A 35 -1.59 -9.18 -11.61
CA GLN A 35 -1.28 -9.36 -10.20
C GLN A 35 0.20 -9.70 -9.96
N GLU A 36 0.80 -10.49 -10.85
CA GLU A 36 2.23 -10.82 -10.82
C GLU A 36 3.10 -9.57 -10.94
N ALA A 37 2.69 -8.60 -11.75
CA ALA A 37 3.45 -7.36 -11.92
C ALA A 37 3.30 -6.42 -10.72
N VAL A 38 2.17 -6.44 -10.00
CA VAL A 38 2.04 -5.77 -8.69
C VAL A 38 3.01 -6.38 -7.68
N ASN A 39 3.07 -7.71 -7.60
CA ASN A 39 4.01 -8.39 -6.71
C ASN A 39 5.47 -8.12 -7.10
N TRP A 40 5.77 -8.05 -8.40
CA TRP A 40 7.11 -7.71 -8.91
C TRP A 40 7.49 -6.28 -8.57
N HIS A 41 6.58 -5.32 -8.69
CA HIS A 41 6.81 -3.93 -8.30
C HIS A 41 7.17 -3.80 -6.81
N ILE A 42 6.46 -4.54 -5.95
CA ILE A 42 6.72 -4.56 -4.51
C ILE A 42 8.08 -5.23 -4.23
N ALA A 43 8.39 -6.32 -4.91
CA ALA A 43 9.67 -7.01 -4.81
C ALA A 43 10.85 -6.14 -5.30
N GLU A 44 10.65 -5.36 -6.37
CA GLU A 44 11.66 -4.41 -6.87
C GLU A 44 11.95 -3.31 -5.85
N GLN A 45 10.92 -2.75 -5.19
CA GLN A 45 11.13 -1.76 -4.12
C GLN A 45 11.86 -2.35 -2.90
N LEU A 46 11.58 -3.62 -2.57
CA LEU A 46 12.29 -4.37 -1.53
C LEU A 46 13.78 -4.55 -1.87
N VAL A 47 14.09 -5.02 -3.09
CA VAL A 47 15.47 -5.28 -3.55
C VAL A 47 16.26 -3.99 -3.73
N ALA A 48 15.60 -2.90 -4.17
CA ALA A 48 16.24 -1.60 -4.34
C ALA A 48 16.59 -0.90 -3.01
N GLY A 49 16.28 -1.49 -1.85
CA GLY A 49 16.56 -0.90 -0.54
C GLY A 49 15.77 0.39 -0.27
N GLN A 50 14.71 0.63 -1.03
CA GLN A 50 13.89 1.85 -0.93
C GLN A 50 12.82 1.77 0.17
N MET A 51 12.73 0.64 0.87
CA MET A 51 11.97 0.50 2.12
C MET A 51 12.71 1.15 3.29
N SER A 52 12.80 2.47 3.27
CA SER A 52 13.41 3.28 4.34
C SER A 52 12.48 3.49 5.55
N ALA A 53 11.17 3.25 5.38
CA ALA A 53 10.19 3.14 6.46
C ALA A 53 10.05 1.67 6.87
N GLU A 54 9.67 1.40 8.13
CA GLU A 54 9.31 0.06 8.58
C GLU A 54 7.96 -0.30 7.93
N VAL A 55 8.01 -0.71 6.66
CA VAL A 55 6.85 -1.16 5.89
C VAL A 55 6.39 -2.46 6.51
N LEU A 56 5.25 -2.41 7.17
CA LEU A 56 4.66 -3.57 7.80
C LEU A 56 4.03 -4.49 6.76
N TYR A 57 3.49 -3.89 5.70
CA TYR A 57 2.77 -4.61 4.67
C TYR A 57 2.65 -3.81 3.37
N GLU A 58 2.74 -4.47 2.21
CA GLU A 58 2.34 -3.91 0.91
C GLU A 58 1.79 -5.01 0.00
N GLY A 59 0.68 -4.76 -0.71
CA GLY A 59 0.10 -5.77 -1.58
C GLY A 59 -1.24 -5.40 -2.24
N ASN A 60 -1.69 -6.29 -3.13
CA ASN A 60 -2.93 -6.15 -3.88
C ASN A 60 -4.16 -6.37 -2.97
N LEU A 61 -5.22 -5.59 -3.19
CA LEU A 61 -6.48 -5.68 -2.44
C LEU A 61 -7.27 -6.97 -2.71
N GLN A 62 -7.19 -7.54 -3.92
CA GLN A 62 -7.96 -8.72 -4.33
C GLN A 62 -7.46 -10.04 -3.72
N ASN A 63 -6.20 -10.09 -3.25
CA ASN A 63 -5.61 -11.30 -2.67
C ASN A 63 -5.33 -11.16 -1.18
N ASN A 64 -6.09 -10.30 -0.50
CA ASN A 64 -5.78 -9.92 0.87
C ASN A 64 -6.62 -10.62 1.92
N THR A 65 -6.07 -11.71 2.43
CA THR A 65 -6.62 -12.42 3.60
C THR A 65 -6.11 -11.84 4.92
N VAL A 66 -5.20 -10.86 4.88
CA VAL A 66 -4.38 -10.44 6.03
C VAL A 66 -4.83 -9.10 6.64
N TYR A 67 -5.76 -8.37 6.01
CA TYR A 67 -6.15 -7.06 6.54
C TYR A 67 -7.11 -7.11 7.75
N PRO A 68 -6.78 -6.39 8.84
CA PRO A 68 -7.75 -5.99 9.84
C PRO A 68 -8.99 -5.32 9.24
N THR A 69 -10.17 -5.61 9.80
CA THR A 69 -11.45 -4.96 9.45
C THR A 69 -11.37 -3.43 9.44
N ALA A 70 -10.51 -2.84 10.29
CA ALA A 70 -10.29 -1.40 10.34
C ALA A 70 -9.74 -0.83 9.02
N ILE A 71 -8.87 -1.56 8.30
CA ILE A 71 -8.31 -1.13 7.03
C ILE A 71 -9.36 -1.21 5.92
N TYR A 72 -10.21 -2.24 5.92
CA TYR A 72 -11.35 -2.32 4.99
C TYR A 72 -12.30 -1.13 5.14
N LYS A 73 -12.57 -0.69 6.38
CA LYS A 73 -13.38 0.52 6.61
C LYS A 73 -12.72 1.81 6.10
N LEU A 74 -11.40 1.85 5.95
CA LEU A 74 -10.72 2.97 5.31
C LEU A 74 -10.85 2.90 3.79
N LEU A 75 -10.77 1.70 3.21
CA LEU A 75 -11.00 1.47 1.79
C LEU A 75 -12.40 1.94 1.37
N ASP A 76 -13.42 1.72 2.19
CA ASP A 76 -14.80 2.20 1.94
C ASP A 76 -14.90 3.73 1.82
N ARG A 77 -13.90 4.48 2.33
CA ARG A 77 -13.82 5.94 2.24
C ARG A 77 -13.01 6.42 1.03
N VAL A 78 -12.45 5.50 0.25
CA VAL A 78 -11.68 5.82 -0.95
C VAL A 78 -12.65 5.91 -2.13
N GLU A 79 -12.91 7.13 -2.59
CA GLU A 79 -13.86 7.41 -3.70
C GLU A 79 -13.27 7.17 -5.10
N VAL A 80 -11.99 6.79 -5.17
CA VAL A 80 -11.25 6.58 -6.41
C VAL A 80 -10.83 5.13 -6.56
N TYR A 81 -10.73 4.64 -7.79
CA TYR A 81 -10.26 3.27 -8.02
C TYR A 81 -8.81 3.10 -7.55
N VAL A 82 -8.59 2.06 -6.75
CA VAL A 82 -7.30 1.62 -6.19
C VAL A 82 -7.24 0.10 -6.22
N ASN A 83 -6.04 -0.47 -6.39
CA ASN A 83 -5.84 -1.92 -6.42
C ASN A 83 -4.77 -2.41 -5.44
N CYS A 84 -4.04 -1.50 -4.79
CA CYS A 84 -2.98 -1.79 -3.85
C CYS A 84 -3.15 -1.00 -2.55
N VAL A 85 -2.59 -1.52 -1.47
CA VAL A 85 -2.39 -0.77 -0.24
C VAL A 85 -1.05 -1.10 0.39
N ARG A 86 -0.48 -0.09 1.03
CA ARG A 86 0.77 -0.13 1.77
C ARG A 86 0.54 0.40 3.17
N ILE A 87 1.13 -0.26 4.17
CA ILE A 87 1.04 0.08 5.58
C ILE A 87 2.46 0.27 6.09
N GLU A 88 2.72 1.45 6.62
CA GLU A 88 4.02 1.82 7.17
C GLU A 88 3.86 2.21 8.63
N ARG A 89 4.79 1.80 9.48
CA ARG A 89 4.93 2.42 10.80
C ARG A 89 5.65 3.76 10.64
N VAL A 90 5.07 4.81 11.21
CA VAL A 90 5.68 6.14 11.27
C VAL A 90 6.28 6.37 12.66
N LYS A 91 7.53 6.87 12.68
CA LYS A 91 8.23 7.29 13.90
C LYS A 91 7.66 8.58 14.47
#